data_AF-A0A6P2B9N5-F1
#
_entry.id   AF-A0A6P2B9N5-F1
#
_cell.length_a   1.000
_cell.length_b   1.000
_cell.length_c   1.000
_cell.angle_alpha   90.00
_cell.angle_beta   90.00
_cell.angle_gamma   90.00
#
_symmetry.space_group_name_H-M   'P 1'
#
loop_
_entity.id
_entity.type
_entity.pdbx_description
1 polymer ?
#
loop_
_entity_poly.entity_id
_entity_poly.type
_entity_poly.pdbx_seq_one_letter_code
_entity_poly.pdbx_strand_id
1 'polypeptide(L)'
;MSEPVRLRITEIFHSLQGETRTMGLPTVFVRLTGCPLRCVYCDTAYAFTGGTMIDMQEILSEVSTYKPRYITVTGGEPLAQPNCLPLLTALCDLDPAPEVSLETSGALDVSEVDPRVVKILDLKTPASGESHRNRWENLAHLTPNDQIKFVICDRSDYEWARFKLSEHRLDERAEVLFSPSYEQLPGADLAAWILEDRLPVRMQLQLHKLLWGDEPGR
;
A
#
# COMPACT_ATOMS: atom_id res chain seq x y z
N MET A 1 -27.96 -11.03 -18.11
CA MET A 1 -26.89 -10.01 -18.13
C MET A 1 -26.47 -9.81 -16.69
N SER A 2 -25.24 -10.13 -16.32
CA SER A 2 -24.73 -9.82 -14.98
C SER A 2 -24.71 -8.30 -14.79
N GLU A 3 -24.95 -7.85 -13.56
CA GLU A 3 -24.86 -6.44 -13.21
C GLU A 3 -23.43 -5.91 -13.49
N PRO A 4 -23.27 -4.69 -14.03
CA PRO A 4 -21.95 -4.15 -14.33
C PRO A 4 -21.10 -4.01 -13.05
N VAL A 5 -19.84 -4.43 -13.11
CA VAL A 5 -18.92 -4.34 -11.97
C VAL A 5 -18.46 -2.90 -11.84
N ARG A 6 -18.77 -2.27 -10.70
CA ARG A 6 -18.44 -0.88 -10.41
C ARG A 6 -17.62 -0.75 -9.14
N LEU A 7 -16.74 0.25 -9.11
CA LEU A 7 -15.96 0.61 -7.93
C LEU A 7 -16.18 2.08 -7.61
N ARG A 8 -16.06 2.44 -6.33
CA ARG A 8 -16.03 3.83 -5.89
C ARG A 8 -14.59 4.32 -5.93
N ILE A 9 -14.30 5.26 -6.82
CA ILE A 9 -12.95 5.76 -7.09
C ILE A 9 -12.84 7.19 -6.57
N THR A 10 -11.76 7.45 -5.82
CA THR A 10 -11.39 8.80 -5.40
C THR A 10 -10.64 9.52 -6.52
N GLU A 11 -9.64 8.84 -7.11
CA GLU A 11 -8.83 9.39 -8.20
C GLU A 11 -8.09 8.30 -8.97
N ILE A 12 -7.79 8.60 -10.24
CA ILE A 12 -6.85 7.85 -11.08
C ILE A 12 -5.85 8.88 -11.63
N PHE A 13 -4.56 8.65 -11.43
CA PHE A 13 -3.53 9.61 -11.82
C PHE A 13 -2.20 8.92 -12.14
N HIS A 14 -1.31 9.62 -12.83
CA HIS A 14 0.00 9.12 -13.23
C HIS A 14 1.11 9.94 -12.58
N SER A 15 1.96 9.28 -11.79
CA SER A 15 2.99 9.87 -10.93
C SER A 15 4.22 8.96 -10.87
N LEU A 16 5.19 9.26 -9.99
CA LEU A 16 6.23 8.33 -9.57
C LEU A 16 5.77 7.58 -8.31
N GLN A 17 6.01 6.27 -8.26
CA GLN A 17 5.85 5.54 -7.02
C GLN A 17 6.78 6.14 -5.95
N GLY A 18 6.19 6.58 -4.84
CA GLY A 18 6.91 7.30 -3.80
C GLY A 18 7.51 6.40 -2.73
N GLU A 19 7.14 5.12 -2.71
CA GLU A 19 7.46 4.15 -1.66
C GLU A 19 7.73 2.76 -2.26
N THR A 20 8.10 1.78 -1.42
CA THR A 20 8.27 0.37 -1.80
C THR A 20 9.43 0.15 -2.78
N ARG A 21 9.62 -1.09 -3.27
CA ARG A 21 10.70 -1.48 -4.18
C ARG A 21 10.70 -0.74 -5.52
N THR A 22 9.55 -0.22 -5.94
CA THR A 22 9.37 0.48 -7.23
C THR A 22 9.47 2.00 -7.08
N MET A 23 9.98 2.50 -5.95
CA MET A 23 10.19 3.93 -5.72
C MET A 23 10.94 4.60 -6.89
N GLY A 24 10.41 5.73 -7.35
CA GLY A 24 10.94 6.53 -8.46
C GLY A 24 10.50 6.08 -9.86
N LEU A 25 9.73 4.98 -9.99
CA LEU A 25 9.23 4.51 -11.28
C LEU A 25 7.88 5.18 -11.63
N PRO A 26 7.65 5.55 -12.91
CA PRO A 26 6.35 6.03 -13.37
C PRO A 26 5.25 4.97 -13.21
N THR A 27 4.19 5.33 -12.49
CA THR A 27 3.14 4.43 -12.03
C THR A 27 1.78 5.10 -12.17
N VAL A 28 0.80 4.35 -12.67
CA VAL A 28 -0.60 4.77 -12.62
C VAL A 28 -1.19 4.33 -11.29
N PHE A 29 -1.74 5.27 -10.54
CA PHE A 29 -2.42 5.01 -9.29
C PHE A 29 -3.92 4.92 -9.51
N VAL A 30 -4.55 3.91 -8.92
CA VAL A 30 -6.00 3.75 -8.86
C VAL A 30 -6.41 3.77 -7.39
N ARG A 31 -6.93 4.90 -6.93
CA ARG A 31 -7.28 5.14 -5.51
C ARG A 31 -8.76 4.89 -5.25
N LEU A 32 -9.09 3.88 -4.44
CA LEU A 32 -10.45 3.41 -4.14
C LEU A 32 -11.04 4.05 -2.87
N THR A 33 -12.20 4.68 -2.95
CA THR A 33 -12.79 5.34 -1.78
C THR A 33 -13.24 4.35 -0.68
N GLY A 34 -13.01 4.74 0.57
CA GLY A 34 -13.48 4.07 1.78
C GLY A 34 -12.36 3.34 2.52
N CYS A 35 -12.29 3.51 3.84
CA CYS A 35 -11.42 2.74 4.71
C CYS A 35 -12.17 2.40 6.00
N PRO A 36 -12.11 1.15 6.49
CA PRO A 36 -12.72 0.83 7.77
C PRO A 36 -11.85 1.25 8.96
N LEU A 37 -10.59 1.65 8.75
CA LEU A 37 -9.65 2.10 9.79
C LEU A 37 -9.70 3.64 9.95
N ARG A 38 -9.29 4.13 11.12
CA ARG A 38 -9.13 5.55 11.45
C ARG A 38 -7.74 5.80 12.04
N CYS A 39 -6.71 5.46 11.28
CA CYS A 39 -5.33 5.60 11.72
C CYS A 39 -5.03 7.07 12.10
N VAL A 40 -4.38 7.27 13.25
CA VAL A 40 -4.08 8.61 13.80
C VAL A 40 -3.22 9.45 12.85
N TYR A 41 -2.33 8.81 12.09
CA TYR A 41 -1.40 9.46 11.15
C TYR A 41 -1.83 9.35 9.67
N CYS A 42 -3.10 9.10 9.37
CA CYS A 42 -3.54 8.89 7.99
C CYS A 42 -3.37 10.16 7.13
N ASP A 43 -2.50 10.10 6.12
CA ASP A 43 -2.26 11.17 5.14
C ASP A 43 -3.32 11.20 4.01
N THR A 44 -4.11 10.13 3.87
CA THR A 44 -5.12 9.99 2.82
C THR A 44 -6.56 9.99 3.39
N ALA A 45 -6.80 10.75 4.47
CA ALA A 45 -8.13 10.81 5.10
C ALA A 45 -9.24 11.31 4.14
N TYR A 46 -8.87 12.07 3.10
CA TYR A 46 -9.79 12.52 2.05
C TYR A 46 -10.38 11.36 1.23
N ALA A 47 -9.74 10.19 1.21
CA ALA A 47 -10.26 9.00 0.54
C ALA A 47 -11.26 8.20 1.41
N PHE A 48 -11.60 8.64 2.64
CA PHE A 48 -12.55 7.91 3.50
C PHE A 48 -14.00 7.99 3.03
N THR A 49 -14.39 9.07 2.34
CA THR A 49 -15.75 9.34 1.89
C THR A 49 -15.76 10.03 0.53
N GLY A 50 -16.94 10.22 -0.06
CA GLY A 50 -17.07 10.83 -1.39
C GLY A 50 -16.85 9.81 -2.50
N GLY A 51 -15.97 10.15 -3.45
CA GLY A 51 -15.65 9.34 -4.63
C GLY A 51 -16.81 9.20 -5.62
N THR A 52 -16.48 8.71 -6.81
CA THR A 52 -17.42 8.50 -7.91
C THR A 52 -17.57 7.01 -8.17
N MET A 53 -18.80 6.53 -8.38
CA MET A 53 -19.00 5.15 -8.85
C MET A 53 -18.65 5.10 -10.34
N ILE A 54 -17.59 4.36 -10.68
CA ILE A 54 -17.08 4.21 -12.05
C ILE A 54 -17.22 2.75 -12.48
N ASP A 55 -17.57 2.54 -13.75
CA ASP A 55 -17.59 1.20 -14.33
C ASP A 55 -16.17 0.64 -14.49
N MET A 56 -15.97 -0.65 -14.24
CA MET A 56 -14.64 -1.25 -14.37
C MET A 56 -14.03 -1.04 -15.76
N GLN A 57 -14.84 -1.07 -16.82
CA GLN A 57 -14.34 -0.91 -18.19
C GLN A 57 -13.90 0.53 -18.45
N GLU A 58 -14.56 1.51 -17.82
CA GLU A 58 -14.14 2.91 -17.82
C GLU A 58 -12.80 3.08 -17.09
N ILE A 59 -12.63 2.44 -15.91
CA ILE A 59 -11.35 2.44 -15.16
C ILE A 59 -10.23 1.87 -16.02
N LEU A 60 -10.44 0.69 -16.61
CA LEU A 60 -9.44 0.02 -17.46
C LEU A 60 -9.09 0.87 -18.69
N SER A 61 -10.09 1.51 -19.30
CA SER A 61 -9.90 2.40 -20.45
C SER A 61 -9.06 3.62 -20.06
N GLU A 62 -9.38 4.26 -18.93
CA GLU A 62 -8.64 5.43 -18.44
C GLU A 62 -7.19 5.08 -18.10
N VAL A 63 -6.97 4.02 -17.32
CA VAL A 63 -5.63 3.51 -16.97
C VAL A 63 -4.80 3.21 -18.23
N SER A 64 -5.42 2.62 -19.26
CA SER A 64 -4.74 2.26 -20.51
C SER A 64 -4.25 3.48 -21.30
N THR A 65 -4.85 4.66 -21.13
CA THR A 65 -4.40 5.89 -21.82
C THR A 65 -2.96 6.28 -21.47
N TYR A 66 -2.51 5.92 -20.26
CA TYR A 66 -1.16 6.20 -19.77
C TYR A 66 -0.11 5.20 -20.27
N LYS A 67 -0.52 4.08 -20.89
CA LYS A 67 0.37 2.97 -21.31
C LYS A 67 1.29 2.51 -20.17
N PRO A 68 0.71 2.14 -19.01
CA PRO A 68 1.48 1.90 -17.79
C PRO A 68 2.43 0.72 -17.93
N ARG A 69 3.62 0.85 -17.35
CA ARG A 69 4.46 -0.30 -16.98
C ARG A 69 4.16 -0.79 -15.57
N TYR A 70 3.73 0.12 -14.70
CA TYR A 70 3.42 -0.12 -13.30
C TYR A 70 2.05 0.47 -12.96
N ILE A 71 1.28 -0.26 -12.17
CA ILE A 71 -0.01 0.17 -11.65
C ILE A 71 -0.06 -0.11 -10.15
N THR A 72 -0.47 0.87 -9.35
CA THR A 72 -0.71 0.70 -7.92
C THR A 72 -2.18 0.93 -7.60
N VAL A 73 -2.86 -0.10 -7.10
CA VAL A 73 -4.20 0.01 -6.52
C VAL A 73 -4.07 0.28 -5.02
N THR A 74 -4.71 1.35 -4.53
CA THR A 74 -4.51 1.87 -3.15
C THR A 74 -5.74 2.58 -2.57
N GLY A 75 -5.62 3.00 -1.30
CA GLY A 75 -6.22 4.15 -0.60
C GLY A 75 -7.72 4.34 -0.73
N GLY A 76 -8.62 4.43 0.26
CA GLY A 76 -8.49 4.04 1.65
C GLY A 76 -8.07 2.58 1.76
N GLU A 77 -8.93 1.66 2.17
CA GLU A 77 -8.60 0.24 2.14
C GLU A 77 -9.20 -0.39 0.86
N PRO A 78 -8.40 -0.73 -0.18
CA PRO A 78 -8.93 -1.22 -1.44
C PRO A 78 -9.80 -2.47 -1.27
N LEU A 79 -9.38 -3.39 -0.41
CA LEU A 79 -10.07 -4.65 -0.17
C LEU A 79 -11.39 -4.47 0.60
N ALA A 80 -11.71 -3.26 1.07
CA ALA A 80 -13.03 -2.95 1.63
C ALA A 80 -14.11 -2.89 0.55
N GLN A 81 -13.73 -2.80 -0.73
CA GLN A 81 -14.63 -2.94 -1.87
C GLN A 81 -14.45 -4.36 -2.47
N PRO A 82 -15.48 -5.24 -2.43
CA PRO A 82 -15.37 -6.60 -2.98
C PRO A 82 -14.92 -6.64 -4.45
N ASN A 83 -15.32 -5.64 -5.22
CA ASN A 83 -14.97 -5.50 -6.63
C ASN A 83 -13.50 -5.11 -6.87
N CYS A 84 -12.70 -4.86 -5.83
CA CYS A 84 -11.26 -4.67 -5.95
C CYS A 84 -10.55 -5.94 -6.46
N LEU A 85 -10.98 -7.13 -6.03
CA LEU A 85 -10.40 -8.40 -6.48
C LEU A 85 -10.50 -8.59 -8.01
N PRO A 86 -11.70 -8.51 -8.64
CA PRO A 86 -11.80 -8.62 -10.09
C PRO A 86 -11.13 -7.45 -10.82
N LEU A 87 -11.05 -6.24 -10.23
CA LEU A 87 -10.28 -5.13 -10.81
C LEU A 87 -8.79 -5.48 -10.89
N LEU A 88 -8.20 -6.03 -9.84
CA LEU A 88 -6.78 -6.41 -9.80
C LEU A 88 -6.44 -7.44 -10.90
N THR A 89 -7.27 -8.47 -11.07
CA THR A 89 -7.11 -9.45 -12.16
C THR A 89 -7.20 -8.77 -13.52
N ALA A 90 -8.22 -7.92 -13.74
CA ALA A 90 -8.40 -7.24 -15.01
C ALA A 90 -7.25 -6.28 -15.37
N LEU A 91 -6.64 -5.62 -14.38
CA LEU A 91 -5.45 -4.78 -14.60
C LEU A 91 -4.23 -5.62 -15.00
N CYS A 92 -4.08 -6.82 -14.45
CA CYS A 92 -3.02 -7.76 -14.85
C CYS A 92 -3.21 -8.31 -16.27
N ASP A 93 -4.44 -8.28 -16.80
CA ASP A 93 -4.80 -8.79 -18.13
C ASP A 93 -4.65 -7.73 -19.25
N LEU A 94 -4.23 -6.51 -18.92
CA LEU A 94 -3.94 -5.47 -19.91
C LEU A 94 -2.80 -5.90 -20.86
N ASP A 95 -2.78 -5.33 -22.07
CA ASP A 95 -1.74 -5.57 -23.08
C ASP A 95 -1.12 -4.24 -23.55
N PRO A 96 0.20 -4.01 -23.36
CA PRO A 96 1.15 -4.90 -22.68
C PRO A 96 0.86 -5.04 -21.18
N ALA A 97 1.15 -6.23 -20.63
CA ALA A 97 0.91 -6.54 -19.23
C ALA A 97 1.80 -5.68 -18.30
N PRO A 98 1.21 -4.87 -17.40
CA PRO A 98 1.93 -4.09 -16.41
C PRO A 98 2.25 -4.94 -15.17
N GLU A 99 3.21 -4.48 -14.36
CA GLU A 99 3.35 -4.95 -12.98
C GLU A 99 2.30 -4.24 -12.12
N VAL A 100 1.38 -5.02 -11.54
CA VAL A 100 0.31 -4.50 -10.67
C VAL A 100 0.68 -4.74 -9.21
N SER A 101 0.56 -3.68 -8.40
CA SER A 101 0.72 -3.75 -6.96
C SER A 101 -0.54 -3.30 -6.21
N LEU A 102 -0.78 -3.91 -5.05
CA LEU A 102 -1.84 -3.58 -4.11
C LEU A 102 -1.24 -3.07 -2.81
N GLU A 103 -1.54 -1.83 -2.44
CA GLU A 103 -1.23 -1.30 -1.11
C GLU A 103 -2.46 -1.44 -0.19
N THR A 104 -2.34 -2.25 0.86
CA THR A 104 -3.43 -2.59 1.79
C THR A 104 -2.95 -2.54 3.25
N SER A 105 -3.85 -2.25 4.19
CA SER A 105 -3.54 -2.14 5.63
C SER A 105 -3.25 -3.48 6.33
N GLY A 106 -3.53 -4.60 5.67
CA GLY A 106 -3.48 -5.92 6.28
C GLY A 106 -4.56 -6.21 7.32
N ALA A 107 -5.57 -5.36 7.41
CA ALA A 107 -6.76 -5.60 8.23
C ALA A 107 -7.84 -6.44 7.53
N LEU A 108 -7.73 -6.65 6.21
CA LEU A 108 -8.63 -7.48 5.41
C LEU A 108 -7.90 -8.67 4.80
N ASP A 109 -8.64 -9.69 4.38
CA ASP A 109 -8.10 -10.94 3.85
C ASP A 109 -7.45 -10.73 2.48
N VAL A 110 -6.24 -11.23 2.30
CA VAL A 110 -5.50 -11.15 1.03
C VAL A 110 -5.44 -12.49 0.28
N SER A 111 -6.08 -13.54 0.79
CA SER A 111 -6.00 -14.90 0.23
C SER A 111 -6.54 -15.03 -1.21
N GLU A 112 -7.52 -14.20 -1.57
CA GLU A 112 -8.17 -14.18 -2.89
C GLU A 112 -7.53 -13.16 -3.86
N VAL A 113 -6.44 -12.49 -3.47
CA VAL A 113 -5.72 -11.57 -4.35
C VAL A 113 -5.02 -12.37 -5.45
N ASP A 114 -5.18 -11.94 -6.71
CA ASP A 114 -4.53 -12.55 -7.87
C ASP A 114 -3.02 -12.73 -7.62
N PRO A 115 -2.45 -13.93 -7.81
CA PRO A 115 -1.06 -14.22 -7.47
C PRO A 115 -0.03 -13.43 -8.29
N ARG A 116 -0.45 -12.81 -9.41
CA ARG A 116 0.39 -11.89 -10.20
C ARG A 116 0.59 -10.53 -9.53
N VAL A 117 -0.30 -10.16 -8.61
CA VAL A 117 -0.27 -8.88 -7.91
C VAL A 117 0.75 -8.90 -6.79
N VAL A 118 1.61 -7.88 -6.79
CA VAL A 118 2.53 -7.60 -5.69
C VAL A 118 1.75 -6.97 -4.54
N LYS A 119 1.66 -7.66 -3.41
CA LYS A 119 1.00 -7.20 -2.20
C LYS A 119 2.00 -6.38 -1.38
N ILE A 120 1.60 -5.18 -0.99
CA ILE A 120 2.30 -4.35 -0.01
C ILE A 120 1.38 -4.27 1.21
N LEU A 121 1.74 -5.04 2.24
CA LEU A 121 1.00 -5.16 3.47
C LEU A 121 1.53 -4.14 4.47
N ASP A 122 0.82 -3.02 4.64
CA ASP A 122 1.18 -1.96 5.58
C ASP A 122 0.61 -2.25 6.98
N LEU A 123 1.33 -3.10 7.72
CA LEU A 123 0.97 -3.53 9.07
C LEU A 123 1.02 -2.34 10.03
N LYS A 124 -0.11 -2.08 10.67
CA LYS A 124 -0.30 -0.88 11.47
C LYS A 124 0.40 -1.01 12.82
N THR A 125 1.24 -0.04 13.14
CA THR A 125 1.95 0.04 14.42
C THR A 125 1.05 0.60 15.53
N PRO A 126 1.40 0.46 16.83
CA PRO A 126 0.59 0.99 17.93
C PRO A 126 0.20 2.47 17.79
N ALA A 127 1.10 3.35 17.33
CA ALA A 127 0.78 4.77 17.16
C ALA A 127 -0.34 5.04 16.14
N SER A 128 -0.66 4.08 15.27
CA SER A 128 -1.81 4.18 14.37
C SER A 128 -3.16 4.17 15.12
N GLY A 129 -3.22 3.61 16.33
CA GLY A 129 -4.46 3.27 17.03
C GLY A 129 -5.17 2.03 16.48
N GLU A 130 -4.66 1.41 15.42
CA GLU A 130 -5.33 0.36 14.64
C GLU A 130 -4.53 -0.95 14.57
N SER A 131 -3.42 -1.08 15.30
CA SER A 131 -2.56 -2.27 15.29
C SER A 131 -3.26 -3.57 15.71
N HIS A 132 -4.30 -3.46 16.53
CA HIS A 132 -5.16 -4.57 16.93
C HIS A 132 -5.97 -5.17 15.76
N ARG A 133 -6.03 -4.48 14.61
CA ARG A 133 -6.75 -4.93 13.42
C ARG A 133 -5.89 -5.70 12.43
N ASN A 134 -4.57 -5.73 12.63
CA ASN A 134 -3.68 -6.50 11.77
C ASN A 134 -4.10 -7.99 11.77
N ARG A 135 -4.38 -8.54 10.60
CA ARG A 135 -4.69 -9.95 10.40
C ARG A 135 -3.41 -10.71 10.08
N TRP A 136 -2.83 -11.35 11.07
CA TRP A 136 -1.56 -12.07 10.94
C TRP A 136 -1.67 -13.31 10.05
N GLU A 137 -2.89 -13.83 9.82
CA GLU A 137 -3.17 -14.92 8.88
C GLU A 137 -2.76 -14.54 7.44
N ASN A 138 -2.79 -13.25 7.10
CA ASN A 138 -2.36 -12.76 5.79
C ASN A 138 -0.89 -13.12 5.47
N LEU A 139 -0.04 -13.32 6.50
CA LEU A 139 1.37 -13.69 6.31
C LEU A 139 1.55 -15.06 5.63
N ALA A 140 0.54 -15.93 5.68
CA ALA A 140 0.58 -17.23 4.99
C ALA A 140 0.34 -17.10 3.47
N HIS A 141 -0.16 -15.94 3.02
CA HIS A 141 -0.51 -15.66 1.62
C HIS A 141 0.49 -14.73 0.94
N LEU A 142 1.60 -14.40 1.62
CA LEU A 142 2.69 -13.62 1.05
C LEU A 142 3.72 -14.52 0.38
N THR A 143 4.36 -13.97 -0.64
CA THR A 143 5.45 -14.55 -1.42
C THR A 143 6.69 -13.66 -1.29
N PRO A 144 7.88 -14.15 -1.68
CA PRO A 144 9.09 -13.33 -1.69
C PRO A 144 9.04 -12.10 -2.62
N ASN A 145 8.05 -12.02 -3.52
CA ASN A 145 7.83 -10.85 -4.36
C ASN A 145 7.03 -9.74 -3.66
N ASP A 146 6.35 -10.07 -2.56
CA ASP A 146 5.53 -9.14 -1.80
C ASP A 146 6.39 -8.32 -0.82
N GLN A 147 5.77 -7.33 -0.18
CA GLN A 147 6.44 -6.44 0.76
C GLN A 147 5.59 -6.26 2.01
N ILE A 148 6.25 -6.14 3.17
CA ILE A 148 5.61 -5.80 4.43
C ILE A 148 6.16 -4.44 4.86
N LYS A 149 5.27 -3.48 5.07
CA LYS A 149 5.62 -2.12 5.45
C LYS A 149 5.16 -1.83 6.87
N PHE A 150 6.01 -1.11 7.60
CA PHE A 150 5.65 -0.45 8.86
C PHE A 150 5.92 1.04 8.74
N VAL A 151 4.91 1.85 9.03
CA VAL A 151 5.09 3.28 9.28
C VAL A 151 5.47 3.46 10.75
N ILE A 152 6.63 4.04 11.02
CA ILE A 152 7.21 4.20 12.35
C ILE A 152 7.03 5.66 12.80
N CYS A 153 6.20 5.90 13.80
CA CYS A 153 5.97 7.23 14.36
C CYS A 153 6.98 7.63 15.43
N ASP A 154 7.46 6.66 16.22
CA ASP A 154 8.33 6.91 17.36
C ASP A 154 9.18 5.67 17.71
N ARG A 155 9.95 5.75 18.79
CA ARG A 155 10.78 4.63 19.25
C ARG A 155 9.96 3.43 19.73
N SER A 156 8.76 3.64 20.26
CA SER A 156 7.89 2.53 20.72
C SER A 156 7.38 1.71 19.55
N ASP A 157 6.97 2.38 18.47
CA ASP A 157 6.62 1.75 17.20
C ASP A 157 7.79 0.96 16.61
N TYR A 158 9.00 1.53 16.64
CA TYR A 158 10.21 0.86 16.18
C TYR A 158 10.49 -0.44 16.95
N GLU A 159 10.49 -0.39 18.29
CA GLU A 159 10.71 -1.57 19.13
C GLU A 159 9.62 -2.63 18.92
N TRP A 160 8.36 -2.18 18.76
CA TRP A 160 7.25 -3.07 18.46
C TRP A 160 7.42 -3.74 17.09
N ALA A 161 7.76 -2.97 16.05
CA ALA A 161 7.98 -3.49 14.70
C ALA A 161 9.17 -4.46 14.67
N ARG A 162 10.27 -4.16 15.38
CA ARG A 162 11.42 -5.06 15.55
C ARG A 162 11.02 -6.38 16.23
N PHE A 163 10.18 -6.30 17.28
CA PHE A 163 9.66 -7.49 17.93
C PHE A 163 8.80 -8.33 16.97
N LYS A 164 7.88 -7.71 16.22
CA LYS A 164 7.02 -8.40 15.26
C LYS A 164 7.78 -9.00 14.07
N LEU A 165 8.81 -8.31 13.59
CA LEU A 165 9.76 -8.81 12.60
C LEU A 165 10.33 -10.16 13.05
N SER A 166 10.86 -10.23 14.27
CA SER A 166 11.43 -11.46 14.83
C SER A 166 10.37 -12.52 15.16
N GLU A 167 9.24 -12.14 15.77
CA GLU A 167 8.19 -13.06 16.21
C GLU A 167 7.61 -13.85 15.03
N HIS A 168 7.42 -13.18 13.89
CA HIS A 168 6.79 -13.76 12.71
C HIS A 168 7.77 -14.13 11.59
N ARG A 169 9.08 -13.88 11.79
CA ARG A 169 10.16 -14.10 10.81
C ARG A 169 9.84 -13.42 9.47
N LEU A 170 9.48 -12.14 9.53
CA LEU A 170 8.90 -11.44 8.38
C LEU A 170 9.88 -11.31 7.21
N ASP A 171 11.17 -11.13 7.51
CA ASP A 171 12.28 -11.04 6.54
C ASP A 171 12.51 -12.34 5.75
N GLU A 172 12.04 -13.47 6.26
CA GLU A 172 12.09 -14.75 5.54
C GLU A 172 10.88 -14.95 4.61
N ARG A 173 9.86 -14.09 4.74
CA ARG A 173 8.60 -14.20 3.98
C ARG A 173 8.55 -13.23 2.80
N ALA A 174 8.95 -11.99 3.04
CA ALA A 174 8.82 -10.87 2.11
C ALA A 174 9.86 -9.79 2.46
N GLU A 175 10.10 -8.86 1.53
CA GLU A 175 10.94 -7.69 1.84
C GLU A 175 10.24 -6.81 2.88
N VAL A 176 10.96 -6.47 3.96
CA VAL A 176 10.41 -5.67 5.06
C VAL A 176 10.89 -4.22 4.93
N LEU A 177 9.95 -3.29 4.96
CA LEU A 177 10.14 -1.86 4.79
C LEU A 177 9.83 -1.13 6.10
N PHE A 178 10.79 -0.35 6.59
CA PHE A 178 10.57 0.60 7.68
C PHE A 178 10.54 2.01 7.09
N SER A 179 9.40 2.69 7.24
CA SER A 179 9.17 4.05 6.75
C SER A 179 8.96 4.97 7.92
N PRO A 180 9.70 6.09 8.07
CA PRO A 180 9.39 7.06 9.10
C PRO A 180 8.07 7.75 8.76
N SER A 181 7.25 8.00 9.78
CA SER A 181 6.08 8.87 9.64
C SER A 181 6.53 10.28 9.29
N TYR A 182 5.97 10.84 8.22
CA TYR A 182 6.34 12.17 7.73
C TYR A 182 6.12 13.23 8.81
N GLU A 183 7.10 14.15 8.96
CA GLU A 183 7.18 15.20 9.99
C GLU A 183 7.21 14.75 11.46
N GLN A 184 6.84 13.50 11.77
CA GLN A 184 6.82 12.97 13.14
C GLN A 184 8.15 12.33 13.56
N LEU A 185 8.79 11.57 12.66
CA LEU A 185 10.07 10.91 12.91
C LEU A 185 11.12 11.37 11.90
N PRO A 186 12.21 12.03 12.34
CA PRO A 186 13.33 12.31 11.45
C PRO A 186 13.89 11.02 10.84
N GLY A 187 14.03 10.98 9.51
CA GLY A 187 14.54 9.78 8.82
C GLY A 187 15.94 9.38 9.29
N ALA A 188 16.78 10.34 9.67
CA ALA A 188 18.11 10.06 10.21
C ALA A 188 18.07 9.25 11.52
N ASP A 189 17.06 9.47 12.37
CA ASP A 189 16.91 8.75 13.63
C ASP A 189 16.53 7.29 13.36
N LEU A 190 15.54 7.06 12.49
CA LEU A 190 15.15 5.71 12.07
C LEU A 190 16.33 4.95 11.42
N ALA A 191 17.10 5.63 10.56
CA ALA A 191 18.29 5.07 9.95
C ALA A 191 19.33 4.63 11.01
N ALA A 192 19.59 5.50 11.99
CA ALA A 192 20.53 5.20 13.07
C ALA A 192 20.09 3.98 13.87
N TRP A 193 18.80 3.88 14.21
CA TRP A 193 18.25 2.73 14.95
C TRP A 193 18.39 1.42 14.17
N ILE A 194 18.04 1.42 12.88
CA ILE A 194 18.18 0.24 12.01
C ILE A 194 19.65 -0.22 11.91
N LEU A 195 20.58 0.72 11.78
CA LEU A 195 22.02 0.44 11.70
C LEU A 195 22.58 -0.09 13.02
N GLU A 196 22.16 0.48 14.15
CA GLU A 196 22.56 0.05 15.50
C GLU A 196 22.14 -1.40 15.77
N ASP A 197 20.88 -1.73 15.48
CA ASP A 197 20.31 -3.06 15.71
C ASP A 197 20.63 -4.07 14.57
N ARG A 198 21.24 -3.59 13.47
CA ARG A 198 21.60 -4.39 12.28
C ARG A 198 20.40 -5.15 11.69
N LEU A 199 19.26 -4.48 11.58
CA LEU A 199 18.03 -5.12 11.13
C LEU A 199 18.08 -5.49 9.63
N PRO A 200 17.53 -6.66 9.24
CA PRO A 200 17.41 -7.09 7.85
C PRO A 200 16.19 -6.43 7.18
N VAL A 201 16.14 -5.09 7.21
CA VAL A 201 15.02 -4.31 6.65
C VAL A 201 15.54 -3.26 5.68
N ARG A 202 14.71 -2.88 4.71
CA ARG A 202 14.95 -1.70 3.87
C ARG A 202 14.31 -0.50 4.55
N MET A 203 15.09 0.54 4.77
CA MET A 203 14.53 1.85 5.11
C MET A 203 14.03 2.53 3.82
N GLN A 204 12.86 3.16 3.87
CA GLN A 204 12.36 4.02 2.80
C GLN A 204 11.98 5.41 3.34
N LEU A 205 12.05 6.42 2.48
CA LEU A 205 11.41 7.73 2.71
C LEU A 205 10.23 7.87 1.74
N GLN A 206 9.26 8.71 2.08
CA GLN A 206 8.14 9.00 1.18
C GLN A 206 8.60 10.01 0.11
N LEU A 207 9.13 9.52 -1.02
CA LEU A 207 9.71 10.36 -2.07
C LEU A 207 8.72 11.39 -2.61
N HIS A 208 7.45 11.02 -2.74
CA HIS A 208 6.40 11.92 -3.22
C HIS A 208 6.25 13.16 -2.32
N LYS A 209 6.39 13.02 -1.00
CA LYS A 209 6.34 14.16 -0.07
C LYS A 209 7.55 15.09 -0.21
N LEU A 210 8.72 14.54 -0.54
CA LEU A 210 9.91 15.35 -0.81
C LEU A 210 9.80 16.15 -2.11
N LEU A 211 9.07 15.63 -3.10
CA LEU A 211 8.91 16.27 -4.41
C LEU A 211 7.73 17.25 -4.45
N TRP A 212 6.60 16.89 -3.83
CA TRP A 212 5.32 17.58 -3.99
C TRP A 212 4.62 17.92 -2.67
N GLY A 213 5.21 17.58 -1.51
CA GLY A 213 4.54 17.73 -0.21
C GLY A 213 3.29 16.85 -0.10
N ASP A 214 2.24 17.36 0.53
CA ASP A 214 0.95 16.65 0.68
C ASP A 214 -0.04 16.95 -0.47
N GLU A 215 0.44 17.34 -1.65
CA GLU A 215 -0.43 17.61 -2.82
C GLU A 215 -1.08 16.30 -3.31
N PRO A 216 -2.43 16.19 -3.34
CA PRO A 216 -3.11 15.00 -3.88
C PRO A 216 -2.89 14.83 -5.38
N GLY A 217 -2.89 13.58 -5.85
CA GLY A 217 -2.77 13.27 -7.27
C GLY A 217 -1.41 13.61 -7.92
N ARG A 218 -0.35 13.74 -7.10
CA ARG A 218 1.00 14.09 -7.56
C ARG A 218 2.02 13.00 -7.35
#